data_AF-A0A7S3DKQ3-F1
#
_entry.id   AF-A0A7S3DKQ3-F1
#
_cell.length_a   1.000
_cell.length_b   1.000
_cell.length_c   1.000
_cell.angle_alpha   90.00
_cell.angle_beta   90.00
_cell.angle_gamma   90.00
#
_symmetry.space_group_name_H-M   'P 1'
#
loop_
_entity.id
_entity.type
_entity.pdbx_description
1 polymer ?
#
loop_
_entity_poly.entity_id
_entity_poly.type
_entity_poly.pdbx_seq_one_letter_code
_entity_poly.pdbx_strand_id
1 'polypeptide(L)'
;SKEEFIAACLLHDVGHMLGIEGRLPQMDGWGTEDHEGVGARWAGSLGFTLAVCDLIHNHVNAKRQETLVRQGGPMNEEEATEWEKSPRFLHYLAIRRVDEKAKVPNMEVPDLSAYLSTLQSCMNSTHTIA
;
A
#
# COMPACT_ATOMS: atom_id res chain seq x y z
N SER A 1 7.13 4.49 -11.22
CA SER A 1 8.32 5.35 -11.15
C SER A 1 8.83 5.39 -9.72
N LYS A 2 9.90 6.15 -9.43
CA LYS A 2 10.37 6.37 -8.05
C LYS A 2 9.31 7.09 -7.21
N GLU A 3 8.64 8.06 -7.81
CA GLU A 3 7.59 8.89 -7.22
C GLU A 3 6.38 8.04 -6.85
N GLU A 4 5.91 7.19 -7.77
CA GLU A 4 4.79 6.27 -7.51
C GLU A 4 5.11 5.29 -6.37
N PHE A 5 6.36 4.81 -6.29
CA PHE A 5 6.79 3.96 -5.19
C PHE A 5 6.80 4.71 -3.85
N ILE A 6 7.31 5.95 -3.82
CA ILE A 6 7.30 6.79 -2.61
C ILE A 6 5.85 7.08 -2.18
N ALA A 7 4.97 7.44 -3.12
CA ALA A 7 3.56 7.68 -2.87
C ALA A 7 2.88 6.44 -2.31
N ALA A 8 3.11 5.26 -2.90
CA ALA A 8 2.56 4.00 -2.39
C ALA A 8 3.08 3.65 -0.99
N CYS A 9 4.38 3.81 -0.71
CA CYS A 9 4.95 3.62 0.64
C CYS A 9 4.30 4.54 1.66
N LEU A 10 4.06 5.81 1.32
CA LEU A 10 3.41 6.77 2.22
C LEU A 10 1.95 6.41 2.51
N LEU A 11 1.24 5.85 1.53
CA LEU A 11 -0.22 5.66 1.58
C LEU A 11 -0.66 4.21 1.85
N HIS A 12 0.23 3.22 1.89
CA HIS A 12 -0.16 1.81 1.88
C HIS A 12 -1.15 1.40 2.99
N ASP A 13 -1.04 1.99 4.19
CA ASP A 13 -1.91 1.70 5.34
C ASP A 13 -3.06 2.71 5.54
N VAL A 14 -3.24 3.69 4.63
CA VAL A 14 -4.29 4.74 4.76
C VAL A 14 -5.70 4.15 4.89
N GLY A 15 -5.91 2.95 4.32
CA GLY A 15 -7.18 2.24 4.39
C GLY A 15 -7.61 1.86 5.81
N HIS A 16 -6.68 1.73 6.77
CA HIS A 16 -7.05 1.49 8.17
C HIS A 16 -7.80 2.69 8.75
N MET A 17 -7.30 3.90 8.52
CA MET A 17 -7.94 5.15 8.99
C MET A 17 -9.30 5.34 8.31
N LEU A 18 -9.34 5.19 6.99
CA LEU A 18 -10.56 5.35 6.19
C LEU A 18 -11.65 4.34 6.58
N GLY A 19 -11.26 3.09 6.85
CA GLY A 19 -12.21 2.07 7.25
C GLY A 19 -12.74 2.26 8.67
N ILE A 20 -11.94 2.80 9.60
CA ILE A 20 -12.41 3.20 10.93
C ILE A 20 -13.44 4.33 10.79
N GLU A 21 -13.14 5.38 10.01
CA GLU A 21 -14.05 6.50 9.78
C GLU A 21 -15.36 6.04 9.11
N GLY A 22 -15.25 5.17 8.11
CA GLY A 22 -16.37 4.57 7.38
C GLY A 22 -17.11 3.46 8.12
N ARG A 23 -16.68 3.08 9.33
CA ARG A 23 -17.22 1.95 10.13
C ARG A 23 -17.27 0.63 9.36
N LEU A 24 -16.24 0.35 8.57
CA LEU A 24 -16.07 -0.90 7.83
C LEU A 24 -15.69 -2.06 8.78
N PRO A 25 -15.79 -3.33 8.34
CA PRO A 25 -15.34 -4.49 9.13
C PRO A 25 -13.91 -4.32 9.65
N GLN A 26 -13.72 -4.66 10.93
CA GLN A 26 -12.45 -4.52 11.64
C GLN A 26 -11.90 -5.90 12.04
N MET A 27 -10.58 -6.03 12.01
CA MET A 27 -9.83 -7.22 12.42
C MET A 27 -9.65 -7.26 13.94
N ASP A 28 -10.73 -7.43 14.70
CA ASP A 28 -10.67 -7.60 16.17
C ASP A 28 -9.79 -6.56 16.91
N GLY A 29 -9.84 -5.29 16.47
CA GLY A 29 -9.08 -4.18 17.05
C GLY A 29 -7.70 -3.92 16.44
N TRP A 30 -7.28 -4.68 15.44
CA TRP A 30 -5.99 -4.51 14.75
C TRP A 30 -6.04 -3.61 13.50
N GLY A 31 -7.24 -3.12 13.14
CA GLY A 31 -7.46 -2.24 11.98
C GLY A 31 -8.59 -2.74 11.08
N THR A 32 -8.79 -2.09 9.94
CA THR A 32 -9.80 -2.49 8.93
C THR A 32 -9.36 -3.75 8.18
N GLU A 33 -10.29 -4.68 7.91
CA GLU A 33 -10.01 -6.02 7.33
C GLU A 33 -9.49 -6.01 5.88
N ASP A 34 -10.04 -5.15 5.02
CA ASP A 34 -9.61 -4.95 3.61
C ASP A 34 -8.94 -3.58 3.48
N HIS A 35 -7.99 -3.24 4.36
CA HIS A 35 -7.39 -1.90 4.33
C HIS A 35 -6.59 -1.64 3.05
N GLU A 36 -5.98 -2.67 2.47
CA GLU A 36 -5.31 -2.61 1.18
C GLU A 36 -6.28 -2.28 0.04
N GLY A 37 -7.48 -2.87 0.03
CA GLY A 37 -8.50 -2.58 -0.97
C GLY A 37 -9.16 -1.22 -0.75
N VAL A 38 -9.46 -0.87 0.51
CA VAL A 38 -10.02 0.45 0.87
C VAL A 38 -9.06 1.56 0.47
N GLY A 39 -7.77 1.43 0.82
CA GLY A 39 -6.74 2.40 0.47
C GLY A 39 -6.55 2.55 -1.04
N ALA A 40 -6.50 1.43 -1.77
CA ALA A 40 -6.34 1.46 -3.22
C ALA A 40 -7.54 2.11 -3.94
N ARG A 41 -8.78 1.79 -3.52
CA ARG A 41 -10.00 2.39 -4.09
C ARG A 41 -10.08 3.89 -3.81
N TRP A 42 -9.70 4.31 -2.61
CA TRP A 42 -9.64 5.73 -2.23
C TRP A 42 -8.56 6.48 -3.02
N ALA A 43 -7.36 5.92 -3.17
CA ALA A 43 -6.32 6.54 -3.99
C ALA A 43 -6.80 6.68 -5.45
N GLY A 44 -7.45 5.65 -5.98
CA GLY A 44 -8.05 5.69 -7.31
C GLY A 44 -9.13 6.78 -7.45
N SER A 45 -9.99 6.97 -6.45
CA SER A 45 -11.04 8.01 -6.49
C SER A 45 -10.49 9.44 -6.37
N LEU A 46 -9.28 9.61 -5.83
CA LEU A 46 -8.54 10.88 -5.87
C LEU A 46 -7.79 11.09 -7.19
N GLY A 47 -7.76 10.10 -8.08
CA GLY A 47 -7.11 10.17 -9.37
C GLY A 47 -5.64 9.78 -9.37
N PHE A 48 -5.14 9.08 -8.35
CA PHE A 48 -3.80 8.50 -8.40
C PHE A 48 -3.65 7.50 -9.55
N THR A 49 -2.42 7.33 -10.06
CA THR A 49 -2.16 6.37 -11.14
C THR A 49 -2.53 4.95 -10.73
N LEU A 50 -2.84 4.11 -11.73
CA LEU A 50 -3.08 2.68 -11.50
C LEU A 50 -1.88 1.98 -10.85
N ALA A 51 -0.65 2.47 -11.10
CA ALA A 51 0.53 1.90 -10.45
C ALA A 51 0.55 2.16 -8.95
N VAL A 52 0.20 3.37 -8.49
CA VAL A 52 0.08 3.65 -7.04
C VAL A 52 -1.01 2.79 -6.41
N CYS A 53 -2.19 2.71 -7.05
CA CYS A 53 -3.31 1.91 -6.55
C CYS A 53 -2.95 0.42 -6.45
N ASP A 54 -2.28 -0.12 -7.48
CA ASP A 54 -1.84 -1.51 -7.53
C ASP A 54 -0.81 -1.85 -6.45
N LEU A 55 0.13 -0.93 -6.18
CA LEU A 55 1.12 -1.07 -5.13
C LEU A 55 0.49 -1.05 -3.73
N ILE A 56 -0.47 -0.15 -3.49
CA ILE A 56 -1.24 -0.12 -2.23
C ILE A 56 -2.03 -1.43 -2.09
N HIS A 57 -2.74 -1.87 -3.13
CA HIS A 57 -3.56 -3.07 -3.04
C HIS A 57 -2.76 -4.35 -2.74
N ASN A 58 -1.53 -4.45 -3.27
CA ASN A 58 -0.74 -5.68 -3.18
C ASN A 58 0.24 -5.73 -1.99
N HIS A 59 0.29 -4.71 -1.12
CA HIS A 59 1.26 -4.70 -0.02
C HIS A 59 0.98 -5.80 1.03
N VAL A 60 -0.28 -6.20 1.23
CA VAL A 60 -0.67 -7.33 2.10
C VAL A 60 -0.26 -8.68 1.48
N ASN A 61 -0.39 -8.83 0.16
CA ASN A 61 0.07 -10.05 -0.53
C ASN A 61 1.58 -10.25 -0.35
N ALA A 62 2.37 -9.16 -0.33
CA ALA A 62 3.79 -9.22 -0.02
C ALA A 62 4.09 -9.74 1.40
N LYS A 63 3.28 -9.37 2.38
CA LYS A 63 3.36 -9.89 3.76
C LYS A 63 2.99 -11.38 3.82
N ARG A 64 1.94 -11.79 3.10
CA ARG A 64 1.50 -13.20 3.04
C ARG A 64 2.56 -14.11 2.43
N GLN A 65 3.22 -13.67 1.36
CA GLN A 65 4.36 -14.38 0.78
C GLN A 65 5.54 -14.56 1.74
N GLU A 66 5.96 -13.48 2.40
CA GLU A 66 7.06 -13.57 3.37
C GLU A 66 6.71 -14.55 4.52
N THR A 67 5.43 -14.59 4.91
CA THR A 67 4.94 -15.50 5.94
C THR A 67 4.81 -16.94 5.40
N LEU A 68 4.45 -17.13 4.13
CA LEU A 68 4.47 -18.44 3.46
C LEU A 68 5.88 -19.04 3.51
N VAL A 69 6.88 -18.30 3.02
CA VAL A 69 8.28 -18.74 2.97
C VAL A 69 8.82 -19.08 4.36
N ARG A 70 8.38 -18.37 5.41
CA ARG A 70 8.92 -18.53 6.78
C ARG A 70 8.11 -19.46 7.68
N GLN A 71 6.80 -19.56 7.50
CA GLN A 71 5.88 -20.14 8.48
C GLN A 71 4.72 -20.94 7.87
N GLY A 72 4.66 -21.09 6.53
CA GLY A 72 3.51 -21.74 5.89
C GLY A 72 2.24 -20.91 5.97
N GLY A 73 2.38 -19.58 5.86
CA GLY A 73 1.29 -18.60 5.82
C GLY A 73 0.16 -18.91 4.81
N PRO A 74 -0.91 -18.11 4.80
CA PRO A 74 -2.19 -18.45 4.15
C PRO A 74 -2.17 -18.53 2.62
N MET A 75 -1.04 -18.21 1.99
CA MET A 75 -0.88 -18.22 0.54
C MET A 75 -0.35 -19.58 0.11
N ASN A 76 -0.90 -20.20 -0.92
CA ASN A 76 -0.37 -21.49 -1.41
C ASN A 76 0.75 -21.30 -2.46
N GLU A 77 1.42 -22.39 -2.84
CA GLU A 77 2.54 -22.35 -3.80
C GLU A 77 2.12 -21.85 -5.20
N GLU A 78 0.88 -22.13 -5.61
CA GLU A 78 0.34 -21.68 -6.91
C GLU A 78 0.08 -20.17 -6.90
N GLU A 79 -0.54 -19.66 -5.85
CA GLU A 79 -0.74 -18.22 -5.63
C GLU A 79 0.59 -17.47 -5.54
N ALA A 80 1.61 -18.08 -4.93
CA ALA A 80 2.97 -17.54 -4.90
C ALA A 80 3.56 -17.42 -6.31
N THR A 81 3.50 -18.51 -7.07
CA THR A 81 4.05 -18.59 -8.42
C THR A 81 3.35 -17.61 -9.37
N GLU A 82 2.04 -17.44 -9.26
CA GLU A 82 1.31 -16.44 -10.06
C GLU A 82 1.68 -15.02 -9.67
N TRP A 83 1.83 -14.73 -8.37
CA TRP A 83 2.19 -13.39 -7.90
C TRP A 83 3.63 -13.00 -8.28
N GLU A 84 4.56 -13.96 -8.31
CA GLU A 84 5.93 -13.79 -8.81
C GLU A 84 6.01 -13.37 -10.28
N LYS A 85 4.99 -13.70 -11.09
CA LYS A 85 4.91 -13.29 -12.50
C LYS A 85 4.56 -11.82 -12.68
N SER A 86 4.12 -11.12 -11.63
CA SER A 86 3.78 -9.70 -11.74
C SER A 86 5.02 -8.87 -12.12
N PRO A 87 4.94 -7.97 -13.12
CA PRO A 87 6.05 -7.09 -13.47
C PRO A 87 6.42 -6.12 -12.32
N ARG A 88 5.55 -5.99 -11.31
CA ARG A 88 5.77 -5.16 -10.11
C ARG A 88 6.13 -5.98 -8.87
N PHE A 89 6.35 -7.29 -8.99
CA PHE A 89 6.69 -8.19 -7.89
C PHE A 89 7.80 -7.63 -6.97
N LEU A 90 8.91 -7.19 -7.55
CA LEU A 90 10.02 -6.60 -6.77
C LEU A 90 9.63 -5.32 -6.02
N HIS A 91 8.71 -4.53 -6.55
CA HIS A 91 8.22 -3.33 -5.86
C HIS A 91 7.34 -3.70 -4.67
N TYR A 92 6.49 -4.73 -4.77
CA TYR A 92 5.70 -5.19 -3.64
C TYR A 92 6.59 -5.67 -2.48
N LEU A 93 7.63 -6.45 -2.79
CA LEU A 93 8.63 -6.86 -1.80
C LEU A 93 9.37 -5.65 -1.20
N ALA A 94 9.66 -4.62 -2.01
CA ALA A 94 10.31 -3.41 -1.54
C ALA A 94 9.43 -2.60 -0.59
N ILE A 95 8.13 -2.44 -0.87
CA ILE A 95 7.17 -1.79 0.07
C ILE A 95 7.17 -2.54 1.40
N ARG A 96 7.06 -3.87 1.36
CA ARG A 96 7.07 -4.70 2.58
C ARG A 96 8.34 -4.52 3.41
N ARG A 97 9.51 -4.44 2.75
CA ARG A 97 10.78 -4.16 3.43
C ARG A 97 10.81 -2.78 4.07
N VAL A 98 10.17 -1.78 3.45
CA VAL A 98 10.05 -0.42 4.02
C VAL A 98 9.13 -0.45 5.23
N ASP A 99 7.94 -1.05 5.10
CA ASP A 99 6.96 -1.25 6.19
C ASP A 99 7.62 -1.90 7.42
N GLU A 100 8.32 -3.03 7.25
CA GLU A 100 8.99 -3.69 8.38
C GLU A 100 10.12 -2.87 9.01
N LYS A 101 10.79 -2.01 8.24
CA LYS A 101 11.83 -1.11 8.75
C LYS A 101 11.28 0.16 9.39
N ALA A 102 10.06 0.57 9.06
CA ALA A 102 9.43 1.81 9.51
C ALA A 102 8.91 1.73 10.96
N LYS A 103 9.66 1.07 11.85
CA LYS A 103 9.30 0.81 13.26
C LYS A 103 10.36 1.36 14.23
N VAL A 104 11.18 2.32 13.76
CA VAL A 104 12.24 2.94 14.56
C VAL A 104 11.65 4.10 15.38
N PRO A 105 11.58 3.99 16.73
CA PRO A 105 11.05 5.06 17.56
C PRO A 105 11.92 6.32 17.46
N ASN A 106 11.27 7.49 17.48
CA ASN A 106 11.94 8.81 17.45
C ASN A 106 12.83 9.07 16.22
N MET A 107 12.63 8.33 15.13
CA MET A 107 13.30 8.65 13.87
C MET A 107 12.79 10.00 13.34
N GLU A 108 13.70 10.94 13.13
CA GLU A 108 13.37 12.19 12.44
C GLU A 108 13.05 11.89 10.98
N VAL A 109 11.86 12.32 10.55
CA VAL A 109 11.38 12.17 9.18
C VAL A 109 10.89 13.51 8.66
N PRO A 110 10.94 13.74 7.33
CA PRO A 110 10.30 14.91 6.74
C PRO A 110 8.80 14.95 7.11
N ASP A 111 8.24 16.15 7.19
CA ASP A 111 6.80 16.32 7.34
C ASP A 111 6.05 15.86 6.08
N LEU A 112 4.72 15.76 6.17
CA LEU A 112 3.88 15.40 5.03
C LEU A 112 3.98 16.40 3.86
N SER A 113 4.28 17.67 4.14
CA SER A 113 4.36 18.72 3.13
C SER A 113 5.51 18.45 2.14
N ALA A 114 6.59 17.82 2.60
CA ALA A 114 7.72 17.40 1.77
C ALA A 114 7.33 16.38 0.68
N TYR A 115 6.22 15.66 0.85
CA TYR A 115 5.75 14.64 -0.09
C TYR A 115 4.66 15.14 -1.03
N LEU A 116 4.10 16.34 -0.83
CA LEU A 116 2.96 16.85 -1.62
C LEU A 116 3.24 16.90 -3.12
N SER A 117 4.42 17.39 -3.52
CA SER A 117 4.82 17.44 -4.93
C SER A 117 4.92 16.04 -5.55
N THR A 118 5.42 15.07 -4.78
CA THR A 118 5.52 13.67 -5.19
C THR A 118 4.11 13.09 -5.39
N LEU A 119 3.23 13.28 -4.41
CA LEU A 119 1.83 12.82 -4.48
C LEU A 119 1.11 13.42 -5.69
N GLN A 120 1.21 14.73 -5.89
CA GLN A 120 0.59 15.43 -7.02
C GLN A 120 1.12 14.93 -8.37
N SER A 121 2.42 14.63 -8.48
CA SER A 121 3.01 14.08 -9.71
C SER A 121 2.47 12.69 -10.08
N CYS A 122 1.93 11.97 -9.09
CA CYS A 122 1.33 10.65 -9.26
C CYS A 122 -0.19 10.71 -9.46
N MET A 123 -0.78 11.90 -9.60
CA MET A 123 -2.19 12.07 -9.92
C MET A 123 -2.35 12.32 -11.42
N ASN A 124 -3.36 11.70 -12.02
CA ASN A 124 -3.73 11.97 -13.41
C ASN A 124 -4.22 13.41 -13.53
N SER A 125 -3.81 14.12 -14.58
CA SER A 125 -4.10 15.55 -14.80
C SER A 125 -5.60 15.91 -14.99
N THR A 126 -6.52 15.00 -14.69
CA THR A 126 -7.95 15.08 -15.05
C THR A 126 -8.90 15.24 -13.86
N HIS A 127 -8.42 15.66 -12.69
CA HIS A 127 -9.29 16.18 -11.63
C HIS A 127 -9.13 17.70 -11.48
N THR A 128 -9.68 18.42 -12.46
CA THR A 128 -10.28 19.73 -12.15
C THR A 128 -11.51 19.43 -11.31
N ILE A 129 -11.45 19.73 -10.00
CA ILE A 129 -12.65 19.86 -9.19
C ILE A 129 -13.42 21.04 -9.79
N ALA A 130 -14.56 20.74 -10.43
CA ALA A 130 -15.55 21.74 -10.80
C ALA A 130 -16.38 22.13 -9.56
#